data_AF-A0A9E0VY55-F1
#
_entry.id   AF-A0A9E0VY55-F1
#
_cell.length_a   1.000
_cell.length_b   1.000
_cell.length_c   1.000
_cell.angle_alpha   90.00
_cell.angle_beta   90.00
_cell.angle_gamma   90.00
#
_symmetry.space_group_name_H-M   'P 1'
#
loop_
_entity.id
_entity.type
_entity.pdbx_description
1 polymer ?
#
loop_
_entity_poly.entity_id
_entity_poly.type
_entity_poly.pdbx_seq_one_letter_code
_entity_poly.pdbx_strand_id
1 'polypeptide(L)'
;FLANPAPICVLDEVDAPLDDANVTRFCDLLDEMCRRTETRFLIITHHAVTMSRMDRLFGVTMAEQGVSQLVSVDLKKAEQMVA
;
A
#
# COMPACT_ATOMS: atom_id res chain seq x y z
N PHE A 1 -5.27 11.09 -25.93
CA PHE A 1 -4.49 10.00 -25.32
C PHE A 1 -5.47 9.01 -24.71
N LEU A 2 -5.64 7.85 -25.33
CA LEU A 2 -6.41 6.75 -24.74
C LEU A 2 -5.58 6.21 -23.57
N ALA A 3 -5.85 6.68 -22.37
CA ALA A 3 -5.25 6.10 -21.17
C ALA A 3 -5.89 4.72 -21.01
N ASN A 4 -5.12 3.68 -21.30
CA ASN A 4 -5.48 2.30 -21.00
C ASN A 4 -4.85 1.96 -19.64
N PRO A 5 -5.56 2.16 -18.52
CA PRO A 5 -5.00 1.92 -17.20
C PRO A 5 -4.62 0.44 -17.07
N ALA A 6 -3.43 0.17 -16.57
CA ALA A 6 -2.99 -1.20 -16.32
C ALA A 6 -3.89 -1.86 -15.25
N PRO A 7 -4.18 -3.16 -15.35
CA PRO A 7 -4.97 -3.86 -14.34
C PRO A 7 -4.24 -3.95 -12.99
N ILE A 8 -2.90 -3.93 -12.99
CA ILE A 8 -2.06 -3.97 -11.80
C ILE A 8 -0.92 -2.95 -11.96
N CYS A 9 -0.63 -2.22 -10.88
CA CYS A 9 0.54 -1.36 -10.74
C CYS A 9 1.32 -1.75 -9.47
N VAL A 10 2.62 -2.01 -9.61
CA VAL A 10 3.51 -2.34 -8.49
C VAL A 10 4.40 -1.15 -8.22
N LEU A 11 4.44 -0.69 -6.98
CA LEU A 11 5.24 0.45 -6.52
C LEU A 11 6.17 -0.04 -5.41
N ASP A 12 7.47 0.10 -5.60
CA ASP A 12 8.50 -0.37 -4.67
C ASP A 12 9.28 0.81 -4.08
N GLU A 13 9.07 1.06 -2.78
CA GLU A 13 9.67 2.13 -1.96
C GLU A 13 9.68 3.52 -2.62
N VAL A 14 8.66 3.82 -3.42
CA VAL A 14 8.55 5.09 -4.17
C VAL A 14 8.34 6.31 -3.26
N ASP A 15 7.89 6.07 -2.03
CA ASP A 15 7.65 7.07 -0.99
C ASP A 15 8.87 7.31 -0.09
N ALA A 16 9.93 6.51 -0.20
CA ALA A 16 11.16 6.66 0.60
C ALA A 16 11.81 8.06 0.56
N PRO A 17 11.84 8.81 -0.58
CA PRO A 17 12.43 10.15 -0.61
C PRO A 17 11.46 11.27 -0.20
N LEU A 18 10.21 10.96 0.14
CA LEU A 18 9.17 11.96 0.42
C LEU A 18 9.14 12.34 1.91
N ASP A 19 8.73 13.58 2.19
CA ASP A 19 8.36 14.01 3.54
C ASP A 19 6.89 13.64 3.85
N ASP A 20 6.49 13.73 5.12
CA ASP A 20 5.14 13.36 5.58
C ASP A 20 4.01 14.05 4.79
N ALA A 21 4.22 15.31 4.42
CA ALA A 21 3.24 16.09 3.67
C ALA A 21 3.07 15.55 2.24
N ASN A 22 4.17 15.20 1.57
CA ASN A 22 4.13 14.63 0.23
C ASN A 22 3.72 13.15 0.23
N VAL A 23 4.01 12.39 1.29
CA VAL A 23 3.45 11.03 1.47
C VAL A 23 1.92 11.09 1.55
N THR A 24 1.37 12.05 2.31
CA THR A 24 -0.09 12.23 2.37
C THR A 24 -0.68 12.51 1.00
N ARG A 25 -0.08 13.43 0.23
CA ARG A 25 -0.51 13.75 -1.14
C ARG A 25 -0.39 12.55 -2.08
N PHE A 26 0.65 11.73 -1.92
CA PHE A 26 0.85 10.50 -2.67
C PHE A 26 -0.28 9.50 -2.39
N CYS A 27 -0.63 9.27 -1.11
CA CYS A 27 -1.76 8.43 -0.74
C CYS A 27 -3.09 8.96 -1.31
N ASP A 28 -3.33 10.26 -1.25
CA ASP A 28 -4.55 10.87 -1.80
C ASP A 28 -4.65 10.69 -3.33
N LEU A 29 -3.52 10.76 -4.03
CA LEU A 29 -3.45 10.49 -5.47
C LEU A 29 -3.78 9.02 -5.79
N LEU A 30 -3.22 8.08 -5.02
CA LEU A 30 -3.52 6.65 -5.17
C LEU A 30 -4.98 6.34 -4.93
N ASP A 31 -5.57 6.91 -3.87
CA ASP A 31 -7.00 6.78 -3.58
C ASP A 31 -7.87 7.26 -4.75
N GLU A 32 -7.49 8.38 -5.36
CA GLU A 32 -8.20 8.92 -6.52
C GLU A 32 -8.01 8.05 -7.78
N MET A 33 -6.82 7.49 -8.00
CA MET A 33 -6.59 6.55 -9.11
C MET A 33 -7.44 5.29 -8.95
N CYS A 34 -7.48 4.69 -7.75
CA CYS A 34 -8.33 3.55 -7.43
C CYS A 34 -9.83 3.83 -7.63
N ARG A 35 -10.28 5.08 -7.44
CA ARG A 35 -11.68 5.47 -7.70
C ARG A 35 -11.98 5.68 -9.18
N ARG A 36 -11.01 6.18 -9.94
CA ARG A 36 -11.17 6.50 -11.37
C ARG A 36 -10.91 5.32 -12.29
N THR A 37 -10.13 4.34 -11.86
CA THR A 37 -9.72 3.18 -12.68
C THR A 37 -9.93 1.87 -11.93
N GLU A 38 -9.89 0.76 -12.66
CA GLU A 38 -9.88 -0.59 -12.06
C GLU A 38 -8.46 -1.08 -11.76
N THR A 39 -7.48 -0.16 -11.68
CA THR A 39 -6.09 -0.52 -11.40
C THR A 39 -5.93 -0.96 -9.95
N ARG A 40 -5.36 -2.15 -9.76
CA ARG A 40 -5.00 -2.64 -8.43
C ARG A 40 -3.55 -2.27 -8.12
N PHE A 41 -3.34 -1.61 -6.99
CA PHE A 41 -2.01 -1.22 -6.55
C PHE A 41 -1.44 -2.23 -5.56
N LEU A 42 -0.18 -2.63 -5.79
CA LEU A 42 0.64 -3.39 -4.84
C LEU A 42 1.81 -2.49 -4.44
N ILE A 43 1.87 -2.10 -3.17
CA ILE A 43 2.87 -1.17 -2.67
C ILE A 43 3.77 -1.89 -1.68
N ILE A 44 5.08 -1.78 -1.90
CA ILE A 44 6.13 -2.18 -0.97
C ILE A 44 6.65 -0.89 -0.35
N THR A 45 6.52 -0.76 0.97
CA THR A 45 6.90 0.44 1.70
C THR A 45 7.16 0.08 3.16
N HIS A 46 7.96 0.90 3.84
CA HIS A 46 8.12 0.90 5.29
C HIS A 46 7.49 2.16 5.95
N HIS A 47 6.81 3.03 5.19
CA HIS A 47 6.28 4.29 5.68
C HIS A 47 4.92 4.11 6.39
N ALA A 48 4.84 4.48 7.67
CA ALA A 48 3.66 4.23 8.50
C ALA A 48 2.38 4.88 7.96
N VAL A 49 2.48 6.11 7.43
CA VAL A 49 1.34 6.81 6.81
C VAL A 49 0.78 6.03 5.62
N THR A 50 1.64 5.61 4.69
CA THR A 50 1.23 4.79 3.54
C THR A 50 0.60 3.48 4.00
N MET A 51 1.22 2.78 4.95
CA MET A 51 0.67 1.53 5.52
C MET A 51 -0.72 1.71 6.10
N SER A 52 -0.97 2.80 6.83
CA SER A 52 -2.27 3.07 7.48
C SER A 52 -3.41 3.33 6.50
N ARG A 53 -3.10 3.63 5.23
CA ARG A 53 -4.08 3.97 4.19
C ARG A 53 -4.39 2.78 3.26
N MET A 54 -3.86 1.58 3.55
CA MET A 54 -4.05 0.40 2.70
C MET A 54 -5.27 -0.43 3.10
N ASP A 55 -5.90 -1.10 2.13
CA ASP A 55 -6.99 -2.05 2.39
C ASP A 55 -6.53 -3.29 3.17
N ARG A 56 -5.35 -3.80 2.83
CA ARG A 56 -4.73 -5.00 3.42
C ARG A 56 -3.23 -4.79 3.53
N LEU A 57 -2.68 -5.20 4.67
CA LEU A 57 -1.25 -5.23 4.91
C LEU A 57 -0.74 -6.66 4.83
N PHE A 58 0.37 -6.84 4.12
CA PHE A 58 1.13 -8.09 4.12
C PHE A 58 2.50 -7.81 4.72
N GLY A 59 2.75 -8.37 5.90
CA GLY A 59 4.07 -8.33 6.53
C GLY A 59 4.92 -9.47 5.97
N VAL A 60 6.16 -9.17 5.60
CA VAL A 60 7.16 -10.18 5.26
C VAL A 60 8.14 -10.26 6.41
N THR A 61 8.32 -11.46 6.98
CA THR A 61 9.23 -11.73 8.10
C THR A 61 10.21 -12.83 7.73
N MET A 62 11.36 -12.88 8.40
CA MET A 62 12.35 -13.96 8.24
C MET A 62 12.55 -14.62 9.59
N ALA A 63 11.67 -15.58 9.92
CA ALA A 63 11.80 -16.35 11.17
C ALA A 63 13.05 -17.26 11.14
N GLU A 64 13.37 -17.78 9.96
CA GLU A 64 14.59 -18.52 9.67
C GLU A 64 15.43 -17.72 8.66
N GLN A 65 16.76 -17.75 8.82
CA GLN A 65 17.66 -16.97 7.97
C GLN A 65 17.52 -17.40 6.50
N GLY A 66 17.16 -16.44 5.64
CA GLY A 66 16.98 -16.69 4.21
C GLY A 66 15.63 -17.29 3.82
N VAL A 67 14.72 -17.52 4.78
CA VAL A 67 13.36 -18.02 4.50
C VAL A 67 12.35 -16.93 4.84
N SER A 68 11.75 -16.35 3.79
CA SER A 68 10.69 -15.37 3.94
C SER A 68 9.35 -16.04 4.27
N GLN A 69 8.65 -15.51 5.26
CA GLN A 69 7.29 -15.88 5.64
C GLN A 69 6.38 -14.66 5.49
N LEU A 70 5.16 -14.91 4.99
CA LEU A 70 4.17 -13.87 4.75
C LEU A 70 3.08 -13.95 5.82
N VAL A 71 2.81 -12.83 6.46
CA VAL A 71 1.70 -12.65 7.40
C VAL A 71 0.74 -11.60 6.84
N SER A 72 -0.56 -11.77 7.04
CA SER A 72 -1.57 -10.84 6.53
C SER A 72 -2.38 -10.22 7.67
N VAL A 73 -2.66 -8.94 7.53
CA VAL A 73 -3.53 -8.16 8.42
C VAL A 73 -4.55 -7.42 7.57
N ASP A 74 -5.83 -7.59 7.90
CA ASP A 74 -6.91 -6.81 7.31
C ASP A 74 -7.13 -5.58 8.19
N LEU A 75 -6.66 -4.42 7.73
CA LEU A 75 -6.72 -3.17 8.49
C LEU A 75 -8.17 -2.71 8.70
N LYS A 76 -9.01 -2.83 7.67
CA LYS A 76 -10.44 -2.47 7.77
C LYS A 76 -11.15 -3.29 8.83
N LYS A 77 -10.84 -4.59 8.91
CA LYS A 77 -11.39 -5.46 9.96
C LYS A 77 -10.81 -5.14 11.34
N ALA A 78 -9.52 -4.80 11.42
CA ALA A 78 -8.86 -4.44 12.67
C ALA A 78 -9.46 -3.16 13.29
N GLU A 79 -9.74 -2.14 12.47
CA GLU A 79 -10.39 -0.89 12.94
C GLU A 79 -11.77 -1.15 13.57
N GLN A 80 -12.56 -2.07 13.02
CA GLN A 80 -13.89 -2.42 13.54
C GLN A 80 -13.84 -3.17 14.88
N MET A 81 -12.72 -3.80 15.24
CA MET A 81 -12.57 -4.55 16.49
C MET A 81 -12.14 -3.68 17.68
N VAL A 82 -11.66 -2.46 17.42
CA VAL A 82 -11.21 -1.49 18.43
C VAL A 82 -12.30 -0.49 18.81
N ALA A 83 -13.41 -0.45 18.06
CA ALA A 83 -14.57 0.42 18.28
C ALA A 83 -15.59 -0.16 19.26
#